data_AF-A0A1G5CMD7-F1
#
_entry.id   AF-A0A1G5CMD7-F1
#
_cell.length_a   1.000
_cell.length_b   1.000
_cell.length_c   1.000
_cell.angle_alpha   90.00
_cell.angle_beta   90.00
_cell.angle_gamma   90.00
#
_symmetry.space_group_name_H-M   'P 1'
#
loop_
_entity.id
_entity.type
_entity.pdbx_description
1 polymer ?
#
loop_
_entity_poly.entity_id
_entity_poly.type
_entity_poly.pdbx_seq_one_letter_code
_entity_poly.pdbx_strand_id
1 'polypeptide(L)'
;MRTRGWIGWLALAAGLTFLAGPAGAYDELEVEERALRVMDALLPSEIETRQKTMEEAEVSGWVHVVYEAQSDRGWIPVELFVREGADYTFMGKMYSLDPSRDADAKAEAAMDKRLPEQFERELLQSRDTPLEGVREYLYEVEVPQRGPQPVTAYVGEDFGVVGQLFGPDNANLTEAAEQKWAGSQVDWEELVKGLEPVFGPGDTEVKFAMFTDPDCPACQRAKGRIEALVEEHGDDLTGYLLWLPLDMHQHAKPKAEVLACTAPERQSALFDALEGTQPNSTEDVYTILENQEVTVPKPVRECVASGQGEERLERYKGFADRMQVHSVPSVYFDGRLFKGFPEQKVREALAGDS
;
A
#
# COMPACT_ATOMS: atom_id res chain seq x y z
N MET A 1 -42.54 46.46 -41.65
CA MET A 1 -41.97 45.20 -42.18
C MET A 1 -41.45 44.40 -40.99
N ARG A 2 -42.23 43.39 -40.59
CA ARG A 2 -41.94 41.94 -40.73
C ARG A 2 -41.02 41.43 -39.58
N THR A 3 -41.63 40.83 -38.54
CA THR A 3 -41.67 39.36 -38.23
C THR A 3 -40.36 38.85 -37.61
N ARG A 4 -40.28 38.00 -36.58
CA ARG A 4 -41.16 36.95 -36.00
C ARG A 4 -40.47 36.53 -34.68
N GLY A 5 -41.17 36.37 -33.55
CA GLY A 5 -41.47 35.05 -32.92
C GLY A 5 -40.40 34.64 -31.90
N TRP A 6 -40.63 33.92 -30.80
CA TRP A 6 -41.80 33.29 -30.17
C TRP A 6 -41.28 32.61 -28.87
N ILE A 7 -42.06 32.61 -27.77
CA ILE A 7 -42.11 31.63 -26.64
C ILE A 7 -40.79 31.30 -25.90
N GLY A 8 -40.66 31.32 -24.58
CA GLY A 8 -41.61 31.14 -23.50
C GLY A 8 -40.86 30.38 -22.40
N TRP A 9 -41.00 30.86 -21.17
CA TRP A 9 -40.34 30.34 -19.98
C TRP A 9 -40.63 28.85 -19.73
N LEU A 10 -39.58 28.08 -19.45
CA LEU A 10 -39.67 26.78 -18.78
C LEU A 10 -38.48 26.64 -17.82
N ALA A 11 -38.77 26.82 -16.54
CA ALA A 11 -37.92 26.40 -15.45
C ALA A 11 -37.89 24.86 -15.46
N LEU A 12 -36.72 24.28 -15.75
CA LEU A 12 -36.46 22.86 -15.52
C LEU A 12 -36.03 22.72 -14.05
N ALA A 13 -37.00 22.43 -13.20
CA ALA A 13 -36.74 21.76 -11.94
C ALA A 13 -36.15 20.38 -12.28
N ALA A 14 -34.86 20.19 -12.02
CA ALA A 14 -34.26 18.87 -11.99
C ALA A 14 -34.84 18.14 -10.76
N GLY A 15 -35.89 17.37 -10.98
CA GLY A 15 -36.41 16.45 -9.99
C GLY A 15 -35.37 15.36 -9.75
N LEU A 16 -34.77 15.34 -8.57
CA LEU A 16 -34.24 14.11 -7.99
C LEU A 16 -35.43 13.18 -7.78
N THR A 17 -35.71 12.32 -8.75
CA THR A 17 -36.47 11.09 -8.51
C THR A 17 -35.55 10.16 -7.72
N PHE A 18 -35.65 10.20 -6.38
CA PHE A 18 -35.36 9.04 -5.57
C PHE A 18 -36.33 7.94 -6.02
N LEU A 19 -35.83 6.98 -6.79
CA LEU A 19 -36.52 5.71 -6.97
C LEU A 19 -36.50 5.04 -5.59
N ALA A 20 -37.61 5.13 -4.86
CA ALA A 20 -37.83 4.33 -3.68
C ALA A 20 -37.74 2.85 -4.11
N GLY A 21 -36.64 2.19 -3.72
CA GLY A 21 -36.52 0.75 -3.77
C GLY A 21 -37.58 0.08 -2.89
N PRO A 22 -37.77 -1.24 -3.01
CA PRO A 22 -38.64 -1.95 -2.08
C PRO A 22 -38.08 -1.72 -0.67
N ALA A 23 -38.92 -1.30 0.28
CA ALA A 23 -38.53 -1.09 1.67
C ALA A 23 -37.79 -2.35 2.18
N GLY A 24 -36.47 -2.25 2.33
CA GLY A 24 -35.60 -3.37 2.68
C GLY A 24 -35.78 -3.79 4.14
N ALA A 25 -35.44 -5.05 4.44
CA ALA A 25 -35.41 -5.59 5.79
C ALA A 25 -34.27 -5.02 6.68
N TYR A 26 -33.42 -4.17 6.09
CA TYR A 26 -32.23 -3.56 6.68
C TYR A 26 -32.35 -2.04 6.81
N ASP A 27 -31.53 -1.42 7.67
CA ASP A 27 -31.46 0.04 7.79
C ASP A 27 -30.64 0.64 6.63
N GLU A 28 -31.35 1.22 5.66
CA GLU A 28 -30.75 1.82 4.45
C GLU A 28 -29.73 2.91 4.77
N LEU A 29 -29.99 3.75 5.79
CA LEU A 29 -29.11 4.86 6.15
C LEU A 29 -27.81 4.34 6.78
N GLU A 30 -27.93 3.33 7.65
CA GLU A 30 -26.76 2.68 8.27
C GLU A 30 -25.86 2.03 7.21
N VAL A 31 -26.47 1.35 6.22
CA VAL A 31 -25.74 0.73 5.11
C VAL A 31 -25.06 1.78 4.23
N GLU A 32 -25.78 2.83 3.84
CA GLU A 32 -25.24 3.91 3.00
C GLU A 32 -24.06 4.61 3.70
N GLU A 33 -24.19 4.92 4.99
CA GLU A 33 -23.14 5.56 5.78
C GLU A 33 -21.87 4.69 5.82
N ARG A 34 -22.01 3.38 6.09
CA ARG A 34 -20.87 2.45 6.10
C ARG A 34 -20.23 2.30 4.72
N ALA A 35 -21.03 2.25 3.67
CA ALA A 35 -20.51 2.13 2.32
C ALA A 35 -19.72 3.39 1.92
N LEU A 36 -20.26 4.59 2.19
CA LEU A 36 -19.58 5.87 1.94
C LEU A 36 -18.27 5.99 2.72
N ARG A 37 -18.26 5.58 3.98
CA ARG A 37 -17.04 5.52 4.79
C ARG A 37 -15.92 4.71 4.16
N VAL A 38 -16.24 3.56 3.56
CA VAL A 38 -15.28 2.74 2.81
C VAL A 38 -14.85 3.43 1.51
N MET A 39 -15.79 4.06 0.80
CA MET A 39 -15.48 4.84 -0.41
C MET A 39 -14.50 6.00 -0.12
N ASP A 40 -14.71 6.73 0.97
CA ASP A 40 -13.85 7.84 1.41
C ASP A 40 -12.45 7.36 1.82
N ALA A 41 -12.34 6.16 2.38
CA ALA A 41 -11.05 5.55 2.71
C ALA A 41 -10.28 5.09 1.45
N LEU A 42 -10.99 4.69 0.41
CA LEU A 42 -10.42 4.13 -0.81
C LEU A 42 -10.05 5.18 -1.85
N LEU A 43 -10.88 6.21 -2.00
CA LEU A 43 -10.80 7.14 -3.12
C LEU A 43 -10.38 8.54 -2.65
N PRO A 44 -9.45 9.18 -3.37
CA PRO A 44 -9.18 10.60 -3.18
C PRO A 44 -10.46 11.42 -3.33
N SER A 45 -10.58 12.50 -2.55
CA SER A 45 -11.77 13.35 -2.49
C SER A 45 -12.14 14.02 -3.83
N GLU A 46 -11.19 14.05 -4.77
CA GLU A 46 -11.37 14.61 -6.11
C GLU A 46 -12.05 13.65 -7.08
N ILE A 47 -12.15 12.36 -6.73
CA ILE A 47 -12.76 11.34 -7.58
C ILE A 47 -14.29 11.45 -7.47
N GLU A 48 -14.93 11.77 -8.59
CA GLU A 48 -16.39 11.77 -8.68
C GLU A 48 -16.91 10.34 -8.49
N THR A 49 -17.88 10.17 -7.59
CA THR A 49 -18.55 8.89 -7.33
C THR A 49 -20.06 9.01 -7.50
N ARG A 50 -20.70 7.90 -7.83
CA ARG A 50 -22.17 7.80 -7.82
C ARG A 50 -22.62 6.42 -7.39
N GLN A 51 -23.66 6.35 -6.57
CA GLN A 51 -24.30 5.08 -6.25
C GLN A 51 -25.12 4.60 -7.46
N LYS A 52 -25.00 3.31 -7.78
CA LYS A 52 -25.75 2.64 -8.83
C LYS A 52 -26.88 1.80 -8.30
N THR A 53 -26.58 0.92 -7.34
CA THR A 53 -27.53 -0.03 -6.78
C THR A 53 -27.26 -0.22 -5.29
N MET A 54 -28.32 -0.56 -4.56
CA MET A 54 -28.27 -1.03 -3.18
C MET A 54 -29.42 -2.01 -3.02
N GLU A 55 -29.10 -3.27 -2.73
CA GLU A 55 -30.06 -4.36 -2.63
C GLU A 55 -29.52 -5.47 -1.71
N GLU A 56 -30.40 -6.31 -1.18
CA GLU A 56 -29.97 -7.50 -0.43
C GLU A 56 -29.09 -8.38 -1.32
N ALA A 57 -27.95 -8.84 -0.79
CA ALA A 57 -27.08 -9.76 -1.51
C ALA A 57 -27.71 -11.16 -1.58
N GLU A 58 -27.22 -12.00 -2.49
CA GLU A 58 -27.62 -13.41 -2.55
C GLU A 58 -27.29 -14.19 -1.26
N VAL A 59 -26.27 -13.73 -0.54
CA VAL A 59 -25.83 -14.30 0.74
C VAL A 59 -26.53 -13.54 1.87
N SER A 60 -27.24 -14.28 2.73
CA SER A 60 -28.10 -13.67 3.75
C SER A 60 -27.33 -12.82 4.79
N GLY A 61 -27.92 -11.69 5.16
CA GLY A 61 -27.35 -10.73 6.12
C GLY A 61 -26.25 -9.84 5.54
N TRP A 62 -26.16 -9.75 4.22
CA TRP A 62 -25.29 -8.82 3.50
C TRP A 62 -26.11 -7.96 2.56
N VAL A 63 -25.77 -6.67 2.47
CA VAL A 63 -26.35 -5.74 1.51
C VAL A 63 -25.30 -5.41 0.46
N HIS A 64 -25.63 -5.65 -0.80
CA HIS A 64 -24.76 -5.36 -1.94
C HIS A 64 -24.99 -3.93 -2.40
N VAL A 65 -23.95 -3.11 -2.26
CA VAL A 65 -23.94 -1.71 -2.68
C VAL A 65 -22.92 -1.55 -3.79
N VAL A 66 -23.36 -0.99 -4.91
CA VAL A 66 -22.47 -0.69 -6.05
C VAL A 66 -22.35 0.81 -6.19
N TYR A 67 -21.12 1.30 -6.03
CA TYR A 67 -20.76 2.63 -6.48
C TYR A 67 -20.06 2.54 -7.83
N GLU A 68 -20.04 3.64 -8.56
CA GLU A 68 -19.09 3.84 -9.64
C GLU A 68 -18.19 5.02 -9.31
N ALA A 69 -16.89 4.85 -9.57
CA ALA A 69 -15.87 5.89 -9.43
C ALA A 69 -15.38 6.32 -10.81
N GLN A 70 -15.23 7.62 -11.02
CA GLN A 70 -14.76 8.15 -12.29
C GLN A 70 -13.24 7.95 -12.46
N SER A 71 -12.83 7.45 -13.63
CA SER A 71 -11.44 7.30 -14.03
C SER A 71 -11.21 7.84 -15.45
N ASP A 72 -9.94 7.92 -15.86
CA ASP A 72 -9.56 8.26 -17.25
C ASP A 72 -10.14 7.31 -18.29
N ARG A 73 -10.51 6.08 -17.89
CA ARG A 73 -11.09 5.04 -18.75
C ARG A 73 -12.61 4.95 -18.63
N GLY A 74 -13.24 5.87 -17.91
CA GLY A 74 -14.68 5.90 -17.64
C GLY A 74 -15.04 5.51 -16.21
N TRP A 75 -16.30 5.21 -15.99
CA TRP A 75 -16.84 4.82 -14.69
C TRP A 75 -16.46 3.37 -14.35
N ILE A 76 -15.80 3.16 -13.22
CA ILE A 76 -15.37 1.85 -12.74
C ILE A 76 -16.26 1.45 -11.55
N PRO A 77 -16.86 0.25 -11.55
CA PRO A 77 -17.66 -0.21 -10.44
C PRO A 77 -16.80 -0.52 -9.21
N VAL A 78 -17.27 -0.12 -8.04
CA VAL A 78 -16.77 -0.49 -6.72
C VAL A 78 -17.89 -1.25 -6.02
N GLU A 79 -17.66 -2.55 -5.81
CA GLU A 79 -18.64 -3.46 -5.23
C GLU A 79 -18.36 -3.65 -3.75
N LEU A 80 -19.35 -3.28 -2.94
CA LEU A 80 -19.31 -3.34 -1.49
C LEU A 80 -20.39 -4.29 -0.99
N PHE A 81 -20.04 -5.12 -0.02
CA PHE A 81 -20.98 -5.98 0.70
C PHE A 81 -20.94 -5.57 2.16
N VAL A 82 -21.97 -4.86 2.61
CA VAL A 82 -22.09 -4.32 3.96
C VAL A 82 -22.79 -5.35 4.84
N ARG A 83 -22.22 -5.67 6.00
CA ARG A 83 -22.80 -6.63 6.94
C ARG A 83 -23.96 -5.99 7.71
N GLU A 84 -25.09 -6.68 7.79
CA GLU A 84 -26.20 -6.25 8.63
C GLU A 84 -25.87 -6.42 10.12
N GLY A 85 -26.13 -5.39 10.92
CA GLY A 85 -25.97 -5.41 12.37
C GLY A 85 -24.52 -5.51 12.88
N ALA A 86 -23.52 -5.37 12.00
CA ALA A 86 -22.11 -5.34 12.38
C ALA A 86 -21.33 -4.35 11.52
N ASP A 87 -20.28 -3.76 12.09
CA ASP A 87 -19.48 -2.72 11.42
C ASP A 87 -18.38 -3.32 10.55
N TYR A 88 -18.79 -4.11 9.55
CA TYR A 88 -17.89 -4.74 8.59
C TYR A 88 -18.42 -4.60 7.17
N THR A 89 -17.50 -4.32 6.26
CA THR A 89 -17.79 -4.19 4.83
C THR A 89 -16.72 -4.89 4.03
N PHE A 90 -17.11 -5.79 3.13
CA PHE A 90 -16.21 -6.29 2.12
C PHE A 90 -16.21 -5.36 0.91
N MET A 91 -15.04 -5.07 0.36
CA MET A 91 -14.89 -4.55 -0.99
C MET A 91 -14.34 -5.65 -1.90
N GLY A 92 -15.06 -5.99 -2.97
CA GLY A 92 -14.58 -7.00 -3.92
C GLY A 92 -15.70 -7.76 -4.58
N LYS A 93 -15.51 -9.07 -4.77
CA LYS A 93 -16.53 -9.96 -5.35
C LYS A 93 -16.93 -11.01 -4.32
N MET A 94 -18.21 -11.05 -3.98
CA MET A 94 -18.81 -12.10 -3.16
C MET A 94 -19.38 -13.20 -4.03
N TYR A 95 -19.21 -14.44 -3.60
CA TYR A 95 -19.69 -15.64 -4.27
C TYR A 95 -20.45 -16.49 -3.27
N SER A 96 -21.67 -16.89 -3.61
CA SER A 96 -22.34 -17.98 -2.89
C SER A 96 -21.57 -19.29 -3.11
N LEU A 97 -21.34 -20.03 -2.01
CA LEU A 97 -20.58 -21.27 -1.96
C LEU A 97 -21.37 -22.36 -1.21
N ASP A 98 -21.04 -23.62 -1.49
CA ASP A 98 -21.65 -24.76 -0.82
C ASP A 98 -21.22 -24.82 0.67
N PRO A 99 -22.16 -24.69 1.62
CA PRO A 99 -21.82 -24.65 3.04
C PRO A 99 -21.24 -25.96 3.56
N SER A 100 -21.47 -27.09 2.88
CA SER A 100 -20.95 -28.41 3.26
C SER A 100 -19.44 -28.59 3.02
N ARG A 101 -18.82 -27.71 2.23
CA ARG A 101 -17.36 -27.70 2.01
C ARG A 101 -16.64 -27.16 3.23
N ASP A 102 -15.43 -27.65 3.47
CA ASP A 102 -14.52 -27.03 4.44
C ASP A 102 -14.02 -25.64 3.96
N ALA A 103 -13.41 -24.91 4.88
CA ALA A 103 -12.98 -23.52 4.64
C ALA A 103 -11.91 -23.42 3.55
N ASP A 104 -10.97 -24.37 3.49
CA ASP A 104 -9.89 -24.37 2.50
C ASP A 104 -10.46 -24.60 1.09
N ALA A 105 -11.36 -25.57 0.93
CA ALA A 105 -12.05 -25.83 -0.34
C ALA A 105 -12.97 -24.67 -0.77
N LYS A 106 -13.50 -23.89 0.17
CA LYS A 106 -14.24 -22.65 -0.12
C LYS A 106 -13.30 -21.55 -0.61
N ALA A 107 -12.12 -21.41 0.00
CA ALA A 107 -11.14 -20.39 -0.38
C ALA A 107 -10.63 -20.63 -1.80
N GLU A 108 -10.26 -21.87 -2.13
CA GLU A 108 -9.87 -22.27 -3.49
C GLU A 108 -11.02 -22.00 -4.49
N ALA A 109 -12.26 -22.35 -4.13
CA ALA A 109 -13.41 -22.11 -5.00
C ALA A 109 -13.71 -20.61 -5.22
N ALA A 110 -13.49 -19.75 -4.22
CA ALA A 110 -13.62 -18.31 -4.38
C ALA A 110 -12.50 -17.75 -5.30
N MET A 111 -11.27 -18.23 -5.12
CA MET A 111 -10.12 -17.85 -5.94
C MET A 111 -10.29 -18.31 -7.40
N ASP A 112 -10.79 -19.52 -7.66
CA ASP A 112 -11.07 -20.03 -9.02
C ASP A 112 -12.14 -19.22 -9.75
N LYS A 113 -13.13 -18.70 -9.03
CA LYS A 113 -14.14 -17.82 -9.61
C LYS A 113 -13.58 -16.44 -9.97
N ARG A 114 -12.53 -15.99 -9.26
CA ARG A 114 -11.98 -14.64 -9.41
C ARG A 114 -10.80 -14.57 -10.37
N LEU A 115 -9.92 -15.57 -10.34
CA LEU A 115 -8.65 -15.59 -11.04
C LEU A 115 -8.69 -16.55 -12.22
N PRO A 116 -8.04 -16.20 -13.35
CA PRO A 116 -7.88 -17.14 -14.45
C PRO A 116 -7.09 -18.38 -14.03
N GLU A 117 -7.46 -19.57 -14.53
CA GLU A 117 -6.83 -20.85 -14.17
C GLU A 117 -5.31 -20.91 -14.39
N GLN A 118 -4.78 -20.10 -15.32
CA GLN A 118 -3.36 -20.05 -15.62
C GLN A 118 -2.52 -19.23 -14.62
N PHE A 119 -3.16 -18.55 -13.66
CA PHE A 119 -2.44 -17.75 -12.66
C PHE A 119 -1.95 -18.70 -11.57
N GLU A 120 -0.64 -18.86 -11.47
CA GLU A 120 -0.03 -19.62 -10.37
C GLU A 120 -0.27 -18.88 -9.06
N ARG A 121 -0.61 -19.64 -8.02
CA ARG A 121 -0.88 -19.10 -6.68
C ARG A 121 -0.31 -20.00 -5.59
N GLU A 122 0.17 -19.37 -4.53
CA GLU A 122 0.67 -20.02 -3.32
C GLU A 122 -0.07 -19.46 -2.11
N LEU A 123 -0.53 -20.32 -1.19
CA LEU A 123 -1.11 -19.89 0.08
C LEU A 123 0.00 -19.50 1.05
N LEU A 124 0.06 -18.23 1.44
CA LEU A 124 1.08 -17.69 2.34
C LEU A 124 0.66 -17.80 3.81
N GLN A 125 -0.62 -17.52 4.10
CA GLN A 125 -1.15 -17.53 5.46
C GLN A 125 -2.67 -17.76 5.44
N SER A 126 -3.19 -18.42 6.48
CA SER A 126 -4.61 -18.37 6.82
C SER A 126 -4.81 -18.11 8.32
N ARG A 127 -5.89 -17.40 8.66
CA ARG A 127 -6.23 -17.06 10.06
C ARG A 127 -7.70 -16.71 10.21
N ASP A 128 -8.19 -16.76 11.44
CA ASP A 128 -9.52 -16.25 11.77
C ASP A 128 -9.52 -14.71 11.78
N THR A 129 -10.62 -14.10 11.35
CA THR A 129 -10.79 -12.64 11.36
C THR A 129 -11.53 -12.18 12.62
N PRO A 130 -11.51 -10.86 12.94
CA PRO A 130 -12.37 -10.31 13.97
C PRO A 130 -13.88 -10.44 13.67
N LEU A 131 -14.25 -10.60 12.40
CA LEU A 131 -15.63 -10.90 12.01
C LEU A 131 -15.92 -12.38 12.29
N GLU A 132 -16.79 -12.65 13.26
CA GLU A 132 -17.10 -14.00 13.72
C GLU A 132 -17.56 -14.91 12.57
N GLY A 133 -17.01 -16.13 12.53
CA GLY A 133 -17.33 -17.11 11.49
C GLY A 133 -16.68 -16.87 10.14
N VAL A 134 -15.82 -15.84 10.01
CA VAL A 134 -15.09 -15.54 8.79
C VAL A 134 -13.60 -15.79 8.96
N ARG A 135 -13.04 -16.54 8.00
CA ARG A 135 -11.61 -16.87 7.92
C ARG A 135 -10.97 -16.20 6.71
N GLU A 136 -9.75 -15.73 6.88
CA GLU A 136 -8.93 -15.05 5.87
C GLU A 136 -7.85 -16.00 5.34
N TYR A 137 -7.58 -15.89 4.03
CA TYR A 137 -6.57 -16.63 3.29
C TYR A 137 -5.80 -15.65 2.41
N LEU A 138 -4.53 -15.43 2.73
CA LEU A 138 -3.62 -14.58 1.97
C LEU A 138 -2.81 -15.45 1.00
N TYR A 139 -2.93 -15.17 -0.29
CA TYR A 139 -2.19 -15.84 -1.35
C TYR A 139 -1.18 -14.91 -1.99
N GLU A 140 -0.07 -15.47 -2.47
CA GLU A 140 0.75 -14.86 -3.51
C GLU A 140 0.22 -15.33 -4.86
N VAL A 141 0.01 -14.42 -5.79
CA VAL A 141 -0.48 -14.72 -7.14
C VAL A 141 0.46 -14.13 -8.17
N GLU A 142 0.94 -14.96 -9.08
CA GLU A 142 1.79 -14.53 -10.19
C GLU A 142 0.96 -13.82 -11.26
N VAL A 143 1.06 -12.49 -11.31
CA VAL A 143 0.32 -11.66 -12.26
C VAL A 143 1.22 -11.31 -13.45
N PRO A 144 0.82 -11.65 -14.69
CA PRO A 144 1.61 -11.32 -15.88
C PRO A 144 1.98 -9.84 -15.92
N GLN A 145 3.27 -9.54 -16.16
CA GLN A 145 3.87 -8.20 -16.22
C GLN A 145 3.89 -7.42 -14.89
N ARG A 146 3.25 -7.91 -13.83
CA ARG A 146 3.28 -7.29 -12.49
C ARG A 146 4.04 -8.13 -11.46
N GLY A 147 4.31 -9.41 -11.78
CA GLY A 147 4.99 -10.33 -10.88
C GLY A 147 4.07 -10.81 -9.74
N PRO A 148 4.66 -11.31 -8.65
CA PRO A 148 3.90 -11.78 -7.48
C PRO A 148 3.12 -10.63 -6.87
N GLN A 149 1.86 -10.89 -6.52
CA GLN A 149 0.97 -9.94 -5.86
C GLN A 149 0.23 -10.62 -4.71
N PRO A 150 0.08 -9.96 -3.54
CA PRO A 150 -0.80 -10.45 -2.50
C PRO A 150 -2.26 -10.37 -2.97
N VAL A 151 -3.01 -11.45 -2.77
CA VAL A 151 -4.45 -11.53 -3.03
C VAL A 151 -5.11 -12.24 -1.86
N THR A 152 -6.08 -11.57 -1.24
CA THR A 152 -6.77 -12.08 -0.07
C THR A 152 -8.16 -12.61 -0.41
N ALA A 153 -8.47 -13.81 0.08
CA ALA A 153 -9.79 -14.40 0.08
C ALA A 153 -10.34 -14.51 1.51
N TYR A 154 -11.63 -14.29 1.67
CA TYR A 154 -12.37 -14.48 2.91
C TYR A 154 -13.44 -15.54 2.68
N VAL A 155 -13.65 -16.41 3.66
CA VAL A 155 -14.67 -17.46 3.59
C VAL A 155 -15.53 -17.45 4.85
N GLY A 156 -16.84 -17.51 4.66
CA GLY A 156 -17.84 -17.68 5.72
C GLY A 156 -18.56 -19.02 5.61
N GLU A 157 -19.74 -19.11 6.23
CA GLU A 157 -20.54 -20.34 6.24
C GLU A 157 -20.93 -20.77 4.81
N ASP A 158 -21.49 -19.87 4.02
CA ASP A 158 -22.09 -20.14 2.70
C ASP A 158 -21.57 -19.19 1.61
N PHE A 159 -20.44 -18.51 1.85
CA PHE A 159 -19.88 -17.54 0.92
C PHE A 159 -18.35 -17.50 0.91
N GLY A 160 -17.82 -16.95 -0.18
CA GLY A 160 -16.43 -16.51 -0.25
C GLY A 160 -16.33 -15.13 -0.92
N VAL A 161 -15.37 -14.33 -0.49
CA VAL A 161 -15.06 -13.01 -1.06
C VAL A 161 -13.60 -12.96 -1.45
N VAL A 162 -13.29 -12.50 -2.67
CA VAL A 162 -11.92 -12.13 -3.02
C VAL A 162 -11.84 -10.61 -3.09
N GLY A 163 -11.06 -10.00 -2.20
CA GLY A 163 -11.08 -8.56 -2.00
C GLY A 163 -10.53 -8.12 -0.64
N GLN A 164 -11.06 -7.01 -0.14
CA GLN A 164 -10.63 -6.37 1.10
C GLN A 164 -11.78 -6.36 2.12
N LEU A 165 -11.44 -6.40 3.40
CA LEU A 165 -12.33 -6.33 4.55
C LEU A 165 -12.03 -5.06 5.32
N PHE A 166 -13.04 -4.22 5.45
CA PHE A 166 -13.06 -3.04 6.30
C PHE A 166 -13.82 -3.38 7.58
N GLY A 167 -13.28 -2.98 8.72
CA GLY A 167 -13.90 -3.15 10.04
C GLY A 167 -14.24 -1.82 10.71
N PRO A 168 -14.44 -1.83 12.04
CA PRO A 168 -14.69 -0.63 12.82
C PRO A 168 -13.66 0.47 12.57
N ASP A 169 -14.08 1.73 12.74
CA ASP A 169 -13.27 2.93 12.49
C ASP A 169 -12.71 3.03 11.05
N ASN A 170 -13.37 2.37 10.10
CA ASN A 170 -12.96 2.24 8.69
C ASN A 170 -11.57 1.63 8.50
N ALA A 171 -11.12 0.84 9.47
CA ALA A 171 -9.82 0.18 9.38
C ALA A 171 -9.84 -0.86 8.25
N ASN A 172 -8.92 -0.72 7.30
CA ASN A 172 -8.66 -1.74 6.28
C ASN A 172 -7.92 -2.92 6.92
N LEU A 173 -8.67 -3.94 7.32
CA LEU A 173 -8.14 -5.10 8.04
C LEU A 173 -7.28 -5.98 7.13
N THR A 174 -7.59 -6.03 5.84
CA THR A 174 -6.78 -6.74 4.82
C THR A 174 -5.42 -6.10 4.69
N GLU A 175 -5.37 -4.79 4.47
CA GLU A 175 -4.10 -4.09 4.35
C GLU A 175 -3.28 -4.24 5.64
N ALA A 176 -3.90 -4.10 6.81
CA ALA A 176 -3.21 -4.33 8.08
C ALA A 176 -2.68 -5.76 8.23
N ALA A 177 -3.40 -6.76 7.72
CA ALA A 177 -2.96 -8.16 7.67
C ALA A 177 -1.70 -8.33 6.81
N GLU A 178 -1.77 -7.84 5.58
CA GLU A 178 -0.71 -7.94 4.58
C GLU A 178 0.55 -7.23 5.06
N GLN A 179 0.42 -6.01 5.60
CA GLN A 179 1.54 -5.25 6.17
C GLN A 179 2.22 -6.01 7.32
N LYS A 180 1.43 -6.63 8.21
CA LYS A 180 1.96 -7.41 9.35
C LYS A 180 2.62 -8.71 8.89
N TRP A 181 2.00 -9.43 7.95
CA TRP A 181 2.57 -10.65 7.39
C TRP A 181 3.90 -10.35 6.70
N ALA A 182 3.96 -9.33 5.84
CA ALA A 182 5.17 -8.89 5.15
C ALA A 182 6.26 -8.48 6.16
N GLY A 183 5.89 -7.68 7.17
CA GLY A 183 6.75 -7.29 8.29
C GLY A 183 7.34 -8.48 9.06
N SER A 184 6.60 -9.59 9.18
CA SER A 184 7.05 -10.78 9.91
C SER A 184 8.04 -11.67 9.14
N GLN A 185 8.32 -11.39 7.86
CA GLN A 185 9.20 -12.22 7.03
C GLN A 185 10.70 -12.01 7.34
N VAL A 186 11.03 -10.93 8.07
CA VAL A 186 12.41 -10.60 8.45
C VAL A 186 12.40 -10.01 9.86
N ASP A 187 13.25 -10.55 10.74
CA ASP A 187 13.45 -9.99 12.08
C ASP A 187 14.14 -8.61 11.99
N TRP A 188 13.75 -7.68 12.87
CA TRP A 188 14.32 -6.34 12.91
C TRP A 188 15.86 -6.37 13.01
N GLU A 189 16.39 -7.19 13.92
CA GLU A 189 17.83 -7.32 14.13
C GLU A 189 18.54 -7.82 12.87
N GLU A 190 17.93 -8.72 12.09
CA GLU A 190 18.50 -9.19 10.83
C GLU A 190 18.46 -8.10 9.76
N LEU A 191 17.35 -7.37 9.67
CA LEU A 191 17.11 -6.31 8.71
C LEU A 191 18.18 -5.21 8.82
N VAL A 192 18.50 -4.79 10.05
CA VAL A 192 19.47 -3.71 10.29
C VAL A 192 20.88 -4.18 10.66
N LYS A 193 21.15 -5.50 10.68
CA LYS A 193 22.46 -6.02 11.09
C LYS A 193 23.60 -5.46 10.23
N GLY A 194 24.56 -4.80 10.85
CA GLY A 194 25.70 -4.19 10.17
C GLY A 194 25.38 -2.86 9.48
N LEU A 195 24.17 -2.33 9.67
CA LEU A 195 23.83 -0.94 9.37
C LEU A 195 24.02 -0.08 10.62
N GLU A 196 24.34 1.17 10.36
CA GLU A 196 24.29 2.26 11.33
C GLU A 196 23.14 3.20 10.93
N PRO A 197 22.52 3.89 11.91
CA PRO A 197 21.38 4.76 11.64
C PRO A 197 21.80 5.96 10.78
N VAL A 198 21.00 6.25 9.76
CA VAL A 198 21.15 7.45 8.92
C VAL A 198 20.47 8.66 9.58
N PHE A 199 19.39 8.39 10.32
CA PHE A 199 18.62 9.38 11.05
C PHE A 199 18.60 9.04 12.53
N GLY A 200 18.76 10.06 13.39
CA GLY A 200 18.71 9.91 14.85
C GLY A 200 19.90 9.19 15.47
N PRO A 201 19.88 8.95 16.79
CA PRO A 201 21.04 8.48 17.55
C PRO A 201 21.25 6.95 17.55
N GLY A 202 20.27 6.14 17.11
CA GLY A 202 20.42 4.68 16.95
C GLY A 202 19.83 3.80 18.06
N ASP A 203 19.57 4.35 19.25
CA ASP A 203 19.10 3.60 20.43
C ASP A 203 17.75 4.16 20.93
N THR A 204 16.76 4.18 20.04
CA THR A 204 15.43 4.75 20.31
C THR A 204 14.34 3.69 20.24
N GLU A 205 13.25 3.89 21.00
CA GLU A 205 12.09 3.00 20.96
C GLU A 205 11.37 3.10 19.61
N VAL A 206 11.23 4.31 19.06
CA VAL A 206 10.63 4.54 17.75
C VAL A 206 11.71 4.45 16.69
N LYS A 207 11.67 3.38 15.89
CA LYS A 207 12.66 3.09 14.86
C LYS A 207 12.04 2.51 13.60
N PHE A 208 12.60 2.84 12.45
CA PHE A 208 12.13 2.35 11.15
C PHE A 208 13.28 2.05 10.18
N ALA A 209 12.99 1.23 9.18
CA ALA A 209 13.91 0.91 8.09
C ALA A 209 13.20 1.18 6.75
N MET A 210 13.79 2.04 5.91
CA MET A 210 13.20 2.44 4.63
C MET A 210 13.95 1.82 3.46
N PHE A 211 13.27 0.96 2.70
CA PHE A 211 13.68 0.61 1.35
C PHE A 211 13.52 1.83 0.45
N THR A 212 14.62 2.27 -0.15
CA THR A 212 14.69 3.55 -0.88
C THR A 212 15.54 3.43 -2.13
N ASP A 213 15.27 4.30 -3.10
CA ASP A 213 15.98 4.36 -4.38
C ASP A 213 16.44 5.80 -4.65
N PRO A 214 17.71 6.02 -5.04
CA PRO A 214 18.26 7.35 -5.29
C PRO A 214 17.58 8.13 -6.43
N ASP A 215 16.89 7.45 -7.34
CA ASP A 215 16.16 8.03 -8.48
C ASP A 215 14.65 8.14 -8.23
N CYS A 216 14.13 7.70 -7.08
CA CYS A 216 12.70 7.75 -6.79
C CYS A 216 12.28 9.11 -6.19
N PRO A 217 11.45 9.91 -6.87
CA PRO A 217 11.00 11.20 -6.34
C PRO A 217 10.16 11.08 -5.07
N ALA A 218 9.43 9.97 -4.91
CA ALA A 218 8.68 9.71 -3.68
C ALA A 218 9.61 9.39 -2.49
N CYS A 219 10.76 8.75 -2.74
CA CYS A 219 11.77 8.52 -1.71
C CYS A 219 12.39 9.83 -1.22
N GLN A 220 12.71 10.76 -2.12
CA GLN A 220 13.20 12.10 -1.74
C GLN A 220 12.17 12.86 -0.88
N ARG A 221 10.88 12.82 -1.26
CA ARG A 221 9.81 13.43 -0.43
C ARG A 221 9.67 12.76 0.94
N ALA A 222 9.76 11.43 1.00
CA ALA A 222 9.72 10.69 2.26
C ALA A 222 10.91 11.07 3.17
N LYS A 223 12.12 11.15 2.60
CA LYS A 223 13.32 11.60 3.28
C LYS A 223 13.14 12.98 3.92
N GLY A 224 12.64 13.97 3.16
CA GLY A 224 12.39 15.31 3.71
C GLY A 224 11.37 15.33 4.86
N ARG A 225 10.33 14.48 4.82
CA ARG A 225 9.38 14.32 5.93
C ARG A 225 10.03 13.67 7.16
N ILE A 226 10.89 12.68 6.95
CA ILE A 226 11.68 12.05 8.01
C ILE A 226 12.61 13.07 8.66
N GLU A 227 13.34 13.86 7.87
CA GLU A 227 14.25 14.88 8.38
C GLU A 227 13.51 15.92 9.23
N ALA A 228 12.34 16.39 8.77
CA ALA A 228 11.49 17.29 9.55
C ALA A 228 11.03 16.67 10.88
N LEU A 229 10.71 15.37 10.90
CA LEU A 229 10.38 14.67 12.14
C LEU A 229 11.58 14.52 13.08
N VAL A 230 12.77 14.23 12.54
CA VAL A 230 14.00 14.11 13.33
C VAL A 230 14.42 15.47 13.89
N GLU A 231 14.17 16.56 13.16
CA GLU A 231 14.34 17.92 13.70
C GLU A 231 13.37 18.22 14.85
N GLU A 232 12.13 17.70 14.79
CA GLU A 232 11.10 17.90 15.81
C GLU A 232 11.30 17.02 17.05
N HIS A 233 11.65 15.75 16.85
CA HIS A 233 11.67 14.71 17.89
C HIS A 233 13.07 14.17 18.22
N GLY A 234 14.11 14.64 17.52
CA GLY A 234 15.52 14.40 17.83
C GLY A 234 15.84 12.96 18.21
N ASP A 235 16.21 12.79 19.48
CA ASP A 235 16.70 11.56 20.07
C ASP A 235 15.63 10.49 20.30
N ASP A 236 14.37 10.70 19.87
CA ASP A 236 13.29 9.73 20.02
C ASP A 236 13.02 8.89 18.75
N LEU A 237 13.60 9.29 17.60
CA LEU A 237 13.37 8.64 16.29
C LEU A 237 14.66 8.19 15.63
N THR A 238 14.75 6.90 15.29
CA THR A 238 15.88 6.32 14.55
C THR A 238 15.45 5.79 13.19
N GLY A 239 16.23 6.08 12.14
CA GLY A 239 15.93 5.63 10.78
C GLY A 239 17.13 5.02 10.05
N TYR A 240 16.89 3.91 9.36
CA TYR A 240 17.87 3.23 8.51
C TYR A 240 17.45 3.31 7.04
N LEU A 241 18.42 3.44 6.14
CA LEU A 241 18.19 3.40 4.69
C LEU A 241 18.69 2.06 4.12
N LEU A 242 17.82 1.40 3.36
CA LEU A 242 18.10 0.18 2.63
C LEU A 242 18.00 0.50 1.14
N TRP A 243 19.16 0.63 0.49
CA TRP A 243 19.23 1.03 -0.92
C TRP A 243 18.74 -0.11 -1.83
N LEU A 244 17.60 0.10 -2.49
CA LEU A 244 16.93 -0.84 -3.37
C LEU A 244 16.71 -0.18 -4.75
N PRO A 245 17.75 -0.09 -5.60
CA PRO A 245 17.60 0.48 -6.94
C PRO A 245 16.65 -0.40 -7.77
N LEU A 246 15.57 0.19 -8.25
CA LEU A 246 14.57 -0.49 -9.06
C LEU A 246 15.06 -0.67 -10.50
N ASP A 247 14.71 -1.79 -11.13
CA ASP A 247 15.13 -2.10 -12.51
C ASP A 247 14.71 -1.04 -13.54
N MET A 248 13.62 -0.31 -13.28
CA MET A 248 13.14 0.78 -14.14
C MET A 248 13.97 2.08 -14.01
N HIS A 249 14.81 2.20 -12.97
CA HIS A 249 15.70 3.34 -12.75
C HIS A 249 17.13 3.00 -13.19
N GLN A 250 17.39 3.21 -14.47
CA GLN A 250 18.64 2.81 -15.14
C GLN A 250 19.92 3.41 -14.53
N HIS A 251 19.81 4.54 -13.82
CA HIS A 251 20.93 5.25 -13.21
C HIS A 251 21.03 5.06 -11.68
N ALA A 252 20.10 4.30 -11.09
CA ALA A 252 20.02 4.17 -9.63
C ALA A 252 21.09 3.25 -9.06
N LYS A 253 21.40 2.13 -9.72
CA LYS A 253 22.38 1.15 -9.23
C LYS A 253 23.75 1.76 -8.89
N PRO A 254 24.44 2.50 -9.79
CA PRO A 254 25.74 3.08 -9.45
C PRO A 254 25.66 4.10 -8.31
N LYS A 255 24.57 4.85 -8.18
CA LYS A 255 24.35 5.77 -7.05
C LYS A 255 24.19 4.99 -5.73
N ALA A 256 23.36 3.96 -5.76
CA ALA A 256 23.04 3.11 -4.63
C ALA A 256 24.29 2.39 -4.08
N GLU A 257 25.19 1.93 -4.94
CA GLU A 257 26.47 1.31 -4.51
C GLU A 257 27.35 2.30 -3.74
N VAL A 258 27.47 3.54 -4.24
CA VAL A 258 28.25 4.59 -3.55
C VAL A 258 27.58 4.99 -2.24
N LEU A 259 26.26 5.16 -2.22
CA LEU A 259 25.49 5.47 -1.01
C LEU A 259 25.58 4.36 0.04
N ALA A 260 25.47 3.10 -0.38
CA ALA A 260 25.58 1.95 0.50
C ALA A 260 26.98 1.83 1.13
N CYS A 261 28.03 2.33 0.47
CA CYS A 261 29.40 2.41 1.00
C CYS A 261 29.71 3.70 1.77
N THR A 262 28.77 4.65 1.83
CA THR A 262 28.96 5.95 2.47
C THR A 262 28.57 5.89 3.95
N ALA A 263 29.35 6.58 4.79
CA ALA A 263 29.07 6.68 6.22
C ALA A 263 27.67 7.28 6.46
N PRO A 264 26.90 6.77 7.44
CA PRO A 264 25.48 7.10 7.61
C PRO A 264 25.21 8.60 7.72
N GLU A 265 26.03 9.33 8.47
CA GLU A 265 25.91 10.77 8.70
C GLU A 265 26.09 11.61 7.42
N ARG A 266 26.55 10.98 6.33
CA ARG A 266 26.72 11.60 5.01
C ARG A 266 25.72 11.08 3.98
N GLN A 267 24.98 10.01 4.27
CA GLN A 267 24.08 9.40 3.29
C GLN A 267 22.95 10.33 2.87
N SER A 268 22.33 11.07 3.81
CA SER A 268 21.21 11.96 3.45
C SER A 268 21.64 13.09 2.50
N ALA A 269 22.74 13.79 2.84
CA ALA A 269 23.28 14.85 1.99
C ALA A 269 23.78 14.33 0.64
N LEU A 270 24.32 13.10 0.60
CA LEU A 270 24.72 12.49 -0.66
C LEU A 270 23.52 12.07 -1.51
N PHE A 271 22.42 11.67 -0.88
CA PHE A 271 21.16 11.40 -1.56
C PHE A 271 20.61 12.68 -2.22
N ASP A 272 20.70 13.84 -1.57
CA ASP A 272 20.37 15.14 -2.21
C ASP A 272 21.26 15.44 -3.42
N ALA A 273 22.58 15.33 -3.24
CA ALA A 273 23.55 15.67 -4.27
C ALA A 273 23.38 14.85 -5.57
N LEU A 274 22.88 13.62 -5.43
CA LEU A 274 22.66 12.69 -6.54
C LEU A 274 21.27 12.81 -7.19
N GLU A 275 20.36 13.62 -6.64
CA GLU A 275 19.02 13.83 -7.19
C GLU A 275 19.09 14.34 -8.64
N GLY A 276 18.33 13.72 -9.53
CA GLY A 276 18.23 14.12 -10.94
C GLY A 276 19.49 13.86 -11.80
N THR A 277 20.57 13.35 -11.22
CA THR A 277 21.79 12.99 -11.97
C THR A 277 21.60 11.70 -12.78
N GLN A 278 22.40 11.46 -13.83
CA GLN A 278 22.24 10.30 -14.72
C GLN A 278 23.58 9.56 -14.98
N PRO A 279 24.26 9.04 -13.94
CA PRO A 279 25.48 8.25 -14.10
C PRO A 279 25.21 6.90 -14.78
N ASN A 280 26.16 6.42 -15.59
CA ASN A 280 26.13 5.06 -16.14
C ASN A 280 27.09 4.11 -15.42
N SER A 281 27.90 4.64 -14.48
CA SER A 281 28.88 3.90 -13.71
C SER A 281 29.16 4.59 -12.38
N THR A 282 29.79 3.90 -11.43
CA THR A 282 30.26 4.49 -10.17
C THR A 282 31.34 5.56 -10.40
N GLU A 283 32.10 5.47 -11.50
CA GLU A 283 33.08 6.50 -11.87
C GLU A 283 32.39 7.81 -12.30
N ASP A 284 31.27 7.70 -13.01
CA ASP A 284 30.44 8.87 -13.34
C ASP A 284 29.89 9.51 -12.07
N VAL A 285 29.46 8.71 -11.08
CA VAL A 285 29.02 9.20 -9.77
C VAL A 285 30.12 10.03 -9.12
N TYR A 286 31.37 9.53 -9.09
CA TYR A 286 32.49 10.28 -8.54
C TYR A 286 32.76 11.58 -9.29
N THR A 287 32.74 11.55 -10.62
CA THR A 287 32.93 12.74 -11.46
C THR A 287 31.85 13.79 -11.21
N ILE A 288 30.59 13.36 -11.09
CA ILE A 288 29.45 14.24 -10.79
C ILE A 288 29.64 14.91 -9.42
N LEU A 289 29.96 14.13 -8.39
CA LEU A 289 30.14 14.64 -7.03
C LEU A 289 31.34 15.58 -6.92
N GLU A 290 32.45 15.27 -7.59
CA GLU A 290 33.61 16.17 -7.68
C GLU A 290 33.26 17.51 -8.34
N ASN A 291 32.47 17.49 -9.43
CA ASN A 291 31.99 18.71 -10.09
C ASN A 291 31.03 19.54 -9.23
N GLN A 292 30.37 18.90 -8.25
CA GLN A 292 29.54 19.55 -7.24
C GLN A 292 30.32 19.91 -5.97
N GLU A 293 31.66 19.77 -5.97
CA GLU A 293 32.54 20.01 -4.83
C GLU A 293 32.26 19.09 -3.61
N VAL A 294 31.57 17.96 -3.83
CA VAL A 294 31.30 16.93 -2.83
C VAL A 294 32.41 15.89 -2.83
N THR A 295 33.24 15.89 -1.78
CA THR A 295 34.39 14.97 -1.68
C THR A 295 33.95 13.55 -1.33
N VAL A 296 34.24 12.57 -2.19
CA VAL A 296 34.06 11.14 -1.89
C VAL A 296 35.32 10.57 -1.22
N PRO A 297 35.27 10.14 0.06
CA PRO A 297 36.43 9.61 0.77
C PRO A 297 37.02 8.36 0.12
N LYS A 298 38.33 8.18 0.25
CA LYS A 298 39.05 6.98 -0.22
C LYS A 298 38.41 5.67 0.27
N PRO A 299 37.99 5.52 1.55
CA PRO A 299 37.34 4.29 2.01
C PRO A 299 36.04 3.95 1.27
N VAL A 300 35.27 4.96 0.82
CA VAL A 300 34.04 4.73 0.04
C VAL A 300 34.39 4.12 -1.31
N ARG A 301 35.40 4.69 -2.00
CA ARG A 301 35.89 4.16 -3.29
C ARG A 301 36.45 2.75 -3.16
N GLU A 302 37.18 2.47 -2.08
CA GLU A 302 37.71 1.14 -1.78
C GLU A 302 36.59 0.12 -1.51
N CYS A 303 35.55 0.51 -0.76
CA CYS A 303 34.36 -0.30 -0.54
C CYS A 303 33.66 -0.66 -1.86
N VAL A 304 33.39 0.33 -2.71
CA VAL A 304 32.76 0.09 -4.03
C VAL A 304 33.64 -0.78 -4.91
N ALA A 305 34.94 -0.47 -5.03
CA ALA A 305 35.87 -1.24 -5.86
C ALA A 305 36.06 -2.70 -5.39
N SER A 306 35.82 -2.98 -4.10
CA SER A 306 35.87 -4.34 -3.55
C SER A 306 34.60 -5.17 -3.78
N GLY A 307 33.53 -4.57 -4.33
CA GLY A 307 32.23 -5.23 -4.53
C GLY A 307 31.30 -5.21 -3.30
N GLN A 308 31.73 -4.61 -2.18
CA GLN A 308 30.91 -4.54 -0.96
C GLN A 308 29.65 -3.70 -1.13
N GLY A 309 29.67 -2.68 -2.01
CA GLY A 309 28.48 -1.90 -2.34
C GLY A 309 27.39 -2.79 -2.95
N GLU A 310 27.74 -3.54 -3.99
CA GLU A 310 26.84 -4.49 -4.65
C GLU A 310 26.35 -5.59 -3.69
N GLU A 311 27.23 -6.15 -2.86
CA GLU A 311 26.86 -7.15 -1.84
C GLU A 311 25.78 -6.63 -0.87
N ARG A 312 25.88 -5.35 -0.46
CA ARG A 312 24.87 -4.70 0.39
C ARG A 312 23.53 -4.56 -0.34
N LEU A 313 23.55 -4.13 -1.61
CA LEU A 313 22.33 -3.99 -2.41
C LEU A 313 21.61 -5.33 -2.58
N GLU A 314 22.35 -6.40 -2.92
CA GLU A 314 21.75 -7.73 -3.08
C GLU A 314 21.20 -8.28 -1.76
N ARG A 315 21.82 -7.96 -0.63
CA ARG A 315 21.26 -8.28 0.69
C ARG A 315 19.93 -7.57 0.92
N TYR A 316 19.84 -6.27 0.64
CA TYR A 316 18.60 -5.52 0.81
C TYR A 316 17.52 -5.99 -0.15
N LYS A 317 17.87 -6.32 -1.40
CA LYS A 317 16.97 -6.97 -2.34
C LYS A 317 16.44 -8.30 -1.81
N GLY A 318 17.29 -9.13 -1.22
CA GLY A 318 16.86 -10.37 -0.59
C GLY A 318 15.89 -10.18 0.60
N PHE A 319 15.96 -9.05 1.32
CA PHE A 319 14.93 -8.69 2.30
C PHE A 319 13.64 -8.20 1.61
N ALA A 320 13.78 -7.33 0.61
CA ALA A 320 12.66 -6.81 -0.18
C ALA A 320 11.83 -7.94 -0.80
N ASP A 321 12.47 -8.95 -1.39
CA ASP A 321 11.82 -10.10 -2.00
C ASP A 321 11.03 -10.90 -0.96
N ARG A 322 11.64 -11.25 0.20
CA ARG A 322 10.95 -11.98 1.27
C ARG A 322 9.76 -11.22 1.84
N MET A 323 9.87 -9.91 1.94
CA MET A 323 8.84 -9.03 2.48
C MET A 323 7.83 -8.57 1.42
N GLN A 324 7.89 -9.06 0.17
CA GLN A 324 7.06 -8.61 -0.95
C GLN A 324 7.09 -7.09 -1.19
N VAL A 325 8.26 -6.47 -1.05
CA VAL A 325 8.49 -5.06 -1.37
C VAL A 325 8.62 -4.91 -2.89
N HIS A 326 7.53 -4.50 -3.54
CA HIS A 326 7.49 -4.27 -4.99
C HIS A 326 7.56 -2.79 -5.39
N SER A 327 7.67 -1.88 -4.42
CA SER A 327 7.70 -0.43 -4.66
C SER A 327 8.47 0.30 -3.57
N VAL A 328 9.04 1.45 -3.89
CA VAL A 328 9.72 2.33 -2.92
C VAL A 328 9.14 3.75 -2.97
N PRO A 329 9.14 4.50 -1.84
CA PRO A 329 9.63 4.07 -0.53
C PRO A 329 8.70 3.02 0.10
N SER A 330 9.28 2.01 0.74
CA SER A 330 8.55 1.09 1.62
C SER A 330 9.24 1.07 2.98
N VAL A 331 8.47 1.11 4.06
CA VAL A 331 8.99 1.35 5.40
C VAL A 331 8.58 0.23 6.34
N TYR A 332 9.57 -0.46 6.89
CA TYR A 332 9.37 -1.31 8.05
C TYR A 332 9.24 -0.42 9.29
N PHE A 333 8.12 -0.53 10.00
CA PHE A 333 7.86 0.18 11.24
C PHE A 333 6.96 -0.67 12.14
N ASP A 334 7.35 -0.87 13.39
CA ASP A 334 6.57 -1.60 14.40
C ASP A 334 6.03 -2.97 13.91
N GLY A 335 6.92 -3.81 13.36
CA GLY A 335 6.56 -5.15 12.87
C GLY A 335 5.68 -5.18 11.62
N ARG A 336 5.48 -4.03 10.97
CA ARG A 336 4.64 -3.88 9.77
C ARG A 336 5.44 -3.26 8.63
N LEU A 337 5.17 -3.68 7.40
CA LEU A 337 5.72 -3.09 6.20
C LEU A 337 4.69 -2.16 5.55
N PHE A 338 4.97 -0.87 5.51
CA PHE A 338 4.12 0.15 4.91
C PHE A 338 4.58 0.51 3.49
N LYS A 339 3.62 0.72 2.58
CA LYS A 339 3.87 1.37 1.29
C LYS A 339 3.93 2.89 1.54
N GLY A 340 5.08 3.50 1.30
CA GLY A 340 5.33 4.89 1.67
C GLY A 340 5.76 5.08 3.14
N PHE A 341 6.06 6.33 3.51
CA PHE A 341 6.43 6.67 4.88
C PHE A 341 5.18 6.89 5.75
N PRO A 342 4.95 6.08 6.81
CA PRO A 342 3.74 6.11 7.63
C PRO A 342 3.82 7.18 8.72
N GLU A 343 4.02 8.45 8.34
CA GLU A 343 4.27 9.56 9.27
C GLU A 343 3.27 9.63 10.43
N GLN A 344 1.97 9.47 10.16
CA GLN A 344 0.95 9.52 11.21
C GLN A 344 1.19 8.43 12.27
N LYS A 345 1.52 7.20 11.87
CA LYS A 345 1.82 6.10 12.78
C LYS A 345 3.10 6.32 13.56
N VAL A 346 4.12 6.92 12.93
CA VAL A 346 5.36 7.31 13.61
C VAL A 346 5.08 8.39 14.66
N ARG A 347 4.25 9.39 14.34
CA ARG A 347 3.84 10.44 15.29
C ARG A 347 3.03 9.89 16.47
N GLU A 348 2.08 8.98 16.22
CA GLU A 348 1.31 8.29 17.26
C GLU A 348 2.26 7.54 18.24
N ALA A 349 3.25 6.82 17.71
CA ALA A 349 4.25 6.13 18.54
C ALA A 349 5.14 7.10 19.33
N LEU A 350 5.57 8.22 18.73
CA LEU A 350 6.35 9.26 19.42
C LEU A 350 5.56 9.98 20.52
N ALA A 351 4.23 10.04 20.41
CA ALA A 351 3.35 10.58 21.45
C ALA A 351 3.13 9.60 22.62
N GLY A 352 3.49 8.32 22.47
CA GLY A 352 3.20 7.27 23.44
C GLY A 352 1.77 6.72 23.38
N ASP A 353 1.07 6.94 22.26
CA ASP A 353 -0.34 6.56 22.06
C ASP A 353 -0.50 5.15 21.41
N SER A 354 0.46 4.23 21.62
CA SER A 354 0.51 2.92 20.94
C SER A 354 -0.40 1.83 21.52
#